data_AF-A0A3B9EIY9-F1
#
_entry.id   AF-A0A3B9EIY9-F1
#
_cell.length_a   1.000
_cell.length_b   1.000
_cell.length_c   1.000
_cell.angle_alpha   90.00
_cell.angle_beta   90.00
_cell.angle_gamma   90.00
#
_symmetry.space_group_name_H-M   'P 1'
#
loop_
_entity.id
_entity.type
_entity.pdbx_description
1 polymer ?
#
loop_
_entity_poly.entity_id
_entity_poly.type
_entity_poly.pdbx_seq_one_letter_code
_entity_poly.pdbx_strand_id
1 'polypeptide(L)'
;RAAAVASADRQAELLLIHRAATEHPLAFGLFRQRHLRGERCGVLVEVQTAELGPEALCAMQDNVLGEVNAAGVVLETLPTSNVRIAAYRDLSEHHVFRWLGLTDETLENRPTVCVGSDDTGIFATSLRNEYAAIFSVLTRHHGRTPEEATEIVRGLNQTGFSFRFRPLAEAPPRRL
;
A
#
# COMPACT_ATOMS: atom_id res chain seq x y z
N ARG A 1 -42.42 19.71 -22.67
CA ARG A 1 -41.57 18.67 -22.03
C ARG A 1 -41.15 19.23 -20.68
N ALA A 2 -41.63 18.66 -19.57
CA ALA A 2 -41.27 19.11 -18.23
C ALA A 2 -39.80 18.76 -17.96
N ALA A 3 -39.00 19.75 -17.53
CA ALA A 3 -37.64 19.52 -17.10
C ALA A 3 -37.67 18.73 -15.79
N ALA A 4 -37.06 17.54 -15.77
CA ALA A 4 -36.93 16.76 -14.54
C ALA A 4 -36.07 17.55 -13.55
N VAL A 5 -36.65 17.93 -12.42
CA VAL A 5 -35.93 18.59 -11.32
C VAL A 5 -34.96 17.57 -10.74
N ALA A 6 -33.67 17.89 -10.74
CA ALA A 6 -32.64 17.04 -10.16
C ALA A 6 -32.92 16.80 -8.66
N SER A 7 -32.66 15.59 -8.15
CA SER A 7 -32.80 15.27 -6.73
C SER A 7 -31.95 16.20 -5.85
N ALA A 8 -32.31 16.34 -4.57
CA ALA A 8 -31.58 17.20 -3.63
C ALA A 8 -30.08 16.88 -3.58
N ASP A 9 -29.72 15.59 -3.58
CA ASP A 9 -28.32 15.14 -3.60
C ASP A 9 -27.60 15.58 -4.88
N ARG A 10 -28.30 15.48 -6.02
CA ARG A 10 -27.73 15.90 -7.30
C ARG A 10 -27.56 17.42 -7.37
N GLN A 11 -28.46 18.18 -6.76
CA GLN A 11 -28.31 19.64 -6.65
C GLN A 11 -27.13 20.02 -5.75
N ALA A 12 -26.95 19.33 -4.61
CA ALA A 12 -25.81 19.54 -3.71
C ALA A 12 -24.47 19.25 -4.43
N GLU A 13 -24.40 18.16 -5.18
CA GLU A 13 -23.24 17.81 -6.00
C GLU A 13 -22.94 18.88 -7.05
N LEU A 14 -23.97 19.38 -7.77
CA LEU A 14 -23.81 20.44 -8.76
C LEU A 14 -23.28 21.75 -8.15
N LEU A 15 -23.70 22.08 -6.93
CA LEU A 15 -23.19 23.24 -6.20
C LEU A 15 -21.71 23.08 -5.83
N LEU A 16 -21.30 21.88 -5.40
CA LEU A 16 -19.89 21.58 -5.13
C LEU A 16 -19.02 21.69 -6.39
N ILE A 17 -19.51 21.15 -7.50
CA ILE A 17 -18.83 21.25 -8.81
C ILE A 17 -18.70 22.72 -9.23
N HIS A 18 -19.77 23.51 -9.09
CA HIS A 18 -19.75 24.93 -9.42
C HIS A 18 -18.76 25.70 -8.55
N ARG A 19 -18.79 25.46 -7.23
CA ARG A 19 -17.85 26.08 -6.29
C ARG A 19 -16.41 25.75 -6.65
N ALA A 20 -16.08 24.48 -6.89
CA ALA A 20 -14.74 24.06 -7.28
C ALA A 20 -14.28 24.71 -8.59
N ALA A 21 -15.20 24.87 -9.56
CA ALA A 21 -14.91 25.55 -10.83
C ALA A 21 -14.59 27.03 -10.66
N THR A 22 -15.25 27.71 -9.71
CA THR A 22 -15.09 29.15 -9.48
C THR A 22 -13.92 29.46 -8.54
N GLU A 23 -13.76 28.72 -7.45
CA GLU A 23 -12.72 28.96 -6.44
C GLU A 23 -11.35 28.43 -6.88
N HIS A 24 -11.31 27.35 -7.67
CA HIS A 24 -10.08 26.69 -8.11
C HIS A 24 -10.06 26.43 -9.62
N PRO A 25 -10.15 27.46 -10.47
CA PRO A 25 -10.37 27.32 -11.91
C PRO A 25 -9.28 26.52 -12.63
N LEU A 26 -8.01 26.64 -12.20
CA LEU A 26 -6.89 25.89 -12.77
C LEU A 26 -6.98 24.39 -12.43
N ALA A 27 -7.17 24.05 -11.15
CA ALA A 27 -7.29 22.67 -10.70
C ALA A 27 -8.54 22.00 -11.29
N PHE A 28 -9.67 22.72 -11.35
CA PHE A 28 -10.89 22.26 -11.98
C PHE A 28 -10.71 22.05 -13.49
N GLY A 29 -9.92 22.91 -14.16
CA GLY A 29 -9.52 22.75 -15.56
C GLY A 29 -8.76 21.44 -15.81
N LEU A 30 -7.75 21.14 -14.98
CA LEU A 30 -7.00 19.88 -15.05
C LEU A 30 -7.87 18.66 -14.74
N PHE A 31 -8.73 18.73 -13.72
CA PHE A 31 -9.71 17.70 -13.41
C PHE A 31 -10.59 17.39 -14.62
N ARG A 32 -11.13 18.43 -15.28
CA ARG A 32 -11.92 18.24 -16.51
C ARG A 32 -11.09 17.66 -17.64
N GLN A 33 -9.85 18.11 -17.85
CA GLN A 33 -8.97 17.53 -18.88
C GLN A 33 -8.70 16.04 -18.65
N ARG A 34 -8.53 15.60 -17.41
CA ARG A 34 -8.36 14.17 -17.07
C ARG A 34 -9.63 13.35 -17.30
N HIS A 35 -10.80 13.91 -17.02
CA HIS A 35 -12.09 13.20 -17.13
C HIS A 35 -12.71 13.28 -18.52
N LEU A 36 -12.29 14.24 -19.36
CA LEU A 36 -12.55 14.20 -20.79
C LEU A 36 -11.80 13.00 -21.37
N ARG A 37 -12.54 11.92 -21.65
CA ARG A 37 -12.07 10.73 -22.37
C ARG A 37 -11.70 11.07 -23.82
N GLY A 38 -10.69 11.91 -24.01
CA GLY A 38 -10.07 12.14 -25.31
C GLY A 38 -9.01 11.08 -25.60
N GLU A 39 -8.68 10.93 -26.87
CA GLU A 39 -7.66 10.02 -27.44
C GLU A 39 -6.25 10.15 -26.82
N ARG A 40 -6.03 11.14 -25.93
CA ARG A 40 -4.77 11.34 -25.19
C ARG A 40 -4.63 10.44 -23.96
N CYS A 41 -5.71 9.90 -23.42
CA CYS A 41 -5.63 8.87 -22.37
C CYS A 41 -5.27 7.53 -23.01
N GLY A 42 -3.97 7.23 -23.07
CA GLY A 42 -3.43 6.00 -23.67
C GLY A 42 -2.20 6.21 -24.55
N VAL A 43 -1.80 7.46 -24.81
CA VAL A 43 -0.52 7.74 -25.46
C VAL A 43 0.59 7.50 -24.44
N LEU A 44 1.46 6.53 -24.72
CA LEU A 44 2.69 6.35 -23.97
C LEU A 44 3.57 7.59 -24.19
N VAL A 45 3.79 8.34 -23.12
CA VAL A 45 4.75 9.44 -23.11
C VAL A 45 5.99 8.94 -22.40
N GLU A 46 7.12 8.99 -23.08
CA GLU A 46 8.40 8.73 -22.46
C GLU A 46 8.76 9.92 -21.56
N VAL A 47 8.82 9.68 -20.25
CA VAL A 47 9.23 10.66 -19.27
C VAL A 47 10.68 10.35 -18.90
N GLN A 48 11.55 11.34 -19.00
CA GLN A 48 12.90 11.25 -18.46
C GLN A 48 12.80 11.18 -16.93
N THR A 49 12.94 9.98 -16.37
CA THR A 49 12.90 9.73 -14.91
C THR A 49 14.27 9.86 -14.24
N ALA A 50 15.31 10.15 -15.02
CA ALA A 50 16.71 10.17 -14.58
C ALA A 50 17.11 11.42 -13.76
N GLU A 51 16.16 12.21 -13.27
CA GLU A 51 16.49 13.35 -12.38
C GLU A 51 17.14 12.89 -11.06
N LEU A 52 16.81 11.68 -10.61
CA LEU A 52 17.39 11.05 -9.42
C LEU A 52 17.95 9.67 -9.76
N GLY A 53 19.23 9.46 -9.44
CA GLY A 53 19.88 8.16 -9.56
C GLY A 53 19.33 7.15 -8.54
N PRO A 54 19.55 5.84 -8.75
CA PRO A 54 19.11 4.78 -7.84
C PRO A 54 19.55 5.01 -6.39
N GLU A 55 20.78 5.47 -6.18
CA GLU A 55 21.33 5.74 -4.84
C GLU A 55 20.58 6.86 -4.13
N ALA A 56 20.24 7.93 -4.86
CA ALA A 56 19.46 9.04 -4.33
C ALA A 56 18.03 8.60 -3.98
N LEU A 57 17.41 7.76 -4.81
CA LEU A 57 16.10 7.18 -4.53
C LEU A 57 16.13 6.27 -3.31
N CYS A 58 17.13 5.41 -3.17
CA CYS A 58 17.29 4.54 -2.00
C CYS A 58 17.50 5.36 -0.72
N ALA A 59 18.35 6.40 -0.76
CA ALA A 59 18.55 7.30 0.37
C ALA A 59 17.27 8.05 0.75
N MET A 60 16.50 8.53 -0.24
CA MET A 60 15.22 9.18 0.01
C MET A 60 14.21 8.21 0.63
N GLN A 61 14.10 6.98 0.11
CA GLN A 61 13.22 5.95 0.69
C GLN A 61 13.57 5.67 2.15
N ASP A 62 14.86 5.50 2.47
CA ASP A 62 15.30 5.21 3.83
C ASP A 62 14.98 6.39 4.79
N ASN A 63 15.20 7.64 4.36
CA ASN A 63 14.80 8.82 5.15
C ASN A 63 13.29 8.86 5.42
N VAL A 64 12.45 8.55 4.42
CA VAL A 64 10.99 8.48 4.59
C VAL A 64 10.63 7.39 5.61
N LEU A 65 11.31 6.25 5.62
CA LEU A 65 11.09 5.21 6.62
C LEU A 65 11.48 5.71 8.04
N GLY A 66 12.51 6.54 8.15
CA GLY A 66 12.88 7.24 9.38
C GLY A 66 11.75 8.14 9.90
N GLU A 67 11.14 8.95 9.02
CA GLU A 67 10.00 9.80 9.38
C GLU A 67 8.77 8.98 9.81
N VAL A 68 8.44 7.91 9.08
CA VAL A 68 7.36 6.98 9.42
C VAL A 68 7.56 6.39 10.81
N ASN A 69 8.79 5.94 11.11
CA ASN A 69 9.15 5.40 12.42
C ASN A 69 9.03 6.46 13.52
N ALA A 70 9.54 7.67 13.29
CA ALA A 70 9.46 8.78 14.25
C ALA A 70 8.01 9.18 14.56
N ALA A 71 7.11 9.03 13.59
CA ALA A 71 5.68 9.26 13.75
C ALA A 71 4.93 8.09 14.43
N GLY A 72 5.60 6.96 14.70
CA GLY A 72 4.97 5.76 15.26
C GLY A 72 3.96 5.11 14.31
N VAL A 73 4.12 5.30 13.00
CA VAL A 73 3.22 4.78 11.97
C VAL A 73 3.67 3.38 11.56
N VAL A 74 2.71 2.46 11.48
CA VAL A 74 2.93 1.10 10.96
C VAL A 74 2.56 1.04 9.50
N LEU A 75 3.39 0.37 8.72
CA LEU A 75 3.14 0.13 7.31
C LEU A 75 2.43 -1.22 7.12
N GLU A 76 1.29 -1.19 6.46
CA GLU A 76 0.61 -2.41 6.02
C GLU A 76 1.24 -2.89 4.70
N THR A 77 1.88 -4.06 4.73
CA THR A 77 2.38 -4.74 3.54
C THR A 77 1.31 -5.67 2.99
N LEU A 78 1.14 -5.67 1.67
CA LEU A 78 0.08 -6.41 0.96
C LEU A 78 0.71 -7.34 -0.08
N PRO A 79 1.33 -8.46 0.33
CA PRO A 79 2.33 -9.13 -0.48
C PRO A 79 1.80 -9.64 -1.82
N THR A 80 0.68 -10.38 -1.82
CA THR A 80 0.10 -10.90 -3.08
C THR A 80 -0.37 -9.78 -3.99
N SER A 81 -1.05 -8.75 -3.48
CA SER A 81 -1.53 -7.66 -4.35
C SER A 81 -0.37 -6.86 -4.93
N ASN A 82 0.65 -6.54 -4.13
CA ASN A 82 1.86 -5.86 -4.56
C ASN A 82 2.57 -6.63 -5.68
N VAL A 83 2.78 -7.95 -5.53
CA VAL A 83 3.38 -8.78 -6.60
C VAL A 83 2.54 -8.77 -7.87
N ARG A 84 1.21 -8.70 -7.76
CA ARG A 84 0.29 -8.75 -8.91
C ARG A 84 0.19 -7.44 -9.69
N ILE A 85 0.42 -6.30 -9.04
CA ILE A 85 0.16 -4.97 -9.65
C ILE A 85 1.42 -4.11 -9.81
N ALA A 86 2.53 -4.48 -9.20
CA ALA A 86 3.78 -3.74 -9.23
C ALA A 86 4.91 -4.51 -9.93
N ALA A 87 6.10 -3.93 -9.96
CA ALA A 87 7.28 -4.47 -10.65
C ALA A 87 8.03 -5.53 -9.81
N TYR A 88 7.36 -6.63 -9.47
CA TYR A 88 8.00 -7.82 -8.88
C TYR A 88 7.88 -8.99 -9.84
N ARG A 89 8.91 -9.82 -9.97
CA ARG A 89 8.81 -11.08 -10.72
C ARG A 89 8.06 -12.14 -9.92
N ASP A 90 8.38 -12.23 -8.64
CA ASP A 90 7.73 -13.13 -7.70
C ASP A 90 7.87 -12.62 -6.27
N LEU A 91 7.25 -13.32 -5.33
CA LEU A 91 7.20 -12.90 -3.93
C LEU A 91 8.59 -12.83 -3.27
N SER A 92 9.59 -13.58 -3.73
CA SER A 92 10.94 -13.52 -3.14
C SER A 92 11.65 -12.18 -3.32
N GLU A 93 11.20 -11.36 -4.27
CA GLU A 93 11.70 -9.99 -4.48
C GLU A 93 10.95 -8.93 -3.67
N HIS A 94 9.93 -9.33 -2.89
CA HIS A 94 9.08 -8.39 -2.20
C HIS A 94 9.84 -7.59 -1.13
N HIS A 95 9.66 -6.28 -1.11
CA HIS A 95 10.38 -5.35 -0.24
C HIS A 95 10.24 -5.63 1.27
N VAL A 96 9.21 -6.38 1.69
CA VAL A 96 9.04 -6.83 3.08
C VAL A 96 10.29 -7.58 3.59
N PHE A 97 10.99 -8.34 2.76
CA PHE A 97 12.18 -9.08 3.18
C PHE A 97 13.36 -8.14 3.45
N ARG A 98 13.46 -7.05 2.69
CA ARG A 98 14.42 -5.96 2.96
C ARG A 98 14.07 -5.24 4.27
N TRP A 99 12.80 -4.95 4.51
CA TRP A 99 12.33 -4.35 5.78
C TRP A 99 12.57 -5.25 7.01
N LEU A 100 12.50 -6.57 6.82
CA LEU A 100 12.85 -7.56 7.85
C LEU A 100 14.36 -7.74 8.03
N GLY A 101 15.19 -7.13 7.18
CA GLY A 101 16.65 -7.26 7.24
C GLY A 101 17.18 -8.60 6.77
N LEU A 102 16.50 -9.22 5.81
CA LEU A 102 16.83 -10.55 5.27
C LEU A 102 17.54 -10.49 3.90
N THR A 103 17.88 -9.29 3.45
CA THR A 103 18.61 -9.00 2.22
C THR A 103 19.97 -8.38 2.53
N ASP A 104 20.90 -8.45 1.58
CA ASP A 104 22.23 -7.85 1.75
C ASP A 104 22.20 -6.31 1.74
N GLU A 105 21.14 -5.71 1.18
CA GLU A 105 20.91 -4.28 1.23
C GLU A 105 20.56 -3.81 2.66
N THR A 106 21.43 -3.00 3.23
CA THR A 106 21.23 -2.41 4.56
C THR A 106 20.32 -1.19 4.47
N LEU A 107 19.16 -1.27 5.13
CA LEU A 107 18.33 -0.12 5.52
C LEU A 107 18.78 0.36 6.91
N GLU A 108 19.05 1.66 7.03
CA GLU A 108 19.30 2.30 8.33
C GLU A 108 17.98 2.38 9.11
N ASN A 109 16.88 2.65 8.41
CA ASN A 109 15.56 2.82 8.98
C ASN A 109 14.62 1.66 8.60
N ARG A 110 14.53 0.64 9.46
CA ARG A 110 13.58 -0.47 9.28
C ARG A 110 12.19 -0.10 9.81
N PRO A 111 11.12 -0.16 9.00
CA PRO A 111 9.79 0.19 9.46
C PRO A 111 9.20 -0.88 10.37
N THR A 112 8.25 -0.48 11.22
CA THR A 112 7.32 -1.43 11.84
C THR A 112 6.24 -1.80 10.81
N VAL A 113 5.98 -3.10 10.63
CA VAL A 113 5.13 -3.59 9.53
C VAL A 113 4.10 -4.62 9.98
N CYS A 114 2.91 -4.58 9.40
CA CYS A 114 1.87 -5.60 9.55
C CYS A 114 1.43 -6.14 8.17
N VAL A 115 0.85 -7.33 8.14
CA VAL A 115 0.44 -7.99 6.88
C VAL A 115 -1.06 -7.83 6.67
N GLY A 116 -1.45 -7.38 5.49
CA GLY A 116 -2.82 -7.34 5.00
C GLY A 116 -3.01 -8.18 3.74
N SER A 117 -4.26 -8.53 3.44
CA SER A 117 -4.64 -9.31 2.24
C SER A 117 -5.16 -8.46 1.09
N ASP A 118 -5.40 -7.17 1.31
CA ASP A 118 -6.03 -6.28 0.33
C ASP A 118 -7.39 -6.86 -0.13
N ASP A 119 -7.63 -6.96 -1.44
CA ASP A 119 -8.83 -7.55 -2.03
C ASP A 119 -8.72 -9.08 -2.25
N THR A 120 -9.14 -9.85 -1.24
CA THR A 120 -9.16 -11.34 -1.30
C THR A 120 -9.92 -11.90 -2.51
N GLY A 121 -10.97 -11.24 -2.97
CA GLY A 121 -11.75 -11.64 -4.15
C GLY A 121 -11.03 -11.41 -5.48
N ILE A 122 -10.27 -10.31 -5.59
CA ILE A 122 -9.52 -9.97 -6.81
C ILE A 122 -8.27 -10.85 -6.92
N PHE A 123 -7.56 -11.04 -5.81
CA PHE A 123 -6.29 -11.75 -5.80
C PHE A 123 -6.41 -13.25 -5.48
N ALA A 124 -7.63 -13.75 -5.27
CA ALA A 124 -7.91 -15.14 -4.91
C ALA A 124 -7.05 -15.62 -3.73
N THR A 125 -6.93 -14.78 -2.71
CA THR A 125 -6.07 -15.00 -1.54
C THR A 125 -6.85 -14.88 -0.23
N SER A 126 -6.18 -15.12 0.89
CA SER A 126 -6.68 -14.87 2.24
C SER A 126 -5.51 -14.45 3.13
N LEU A 127 -5.80 -13.83 4.28
CA LEU A 127 -4.74 -13.49 5.23
C LEU A 127 -3.89 -14.70 5.66
N ARG A 128 -4.51 -15.89 5.76
CA ARG A 128 -3.79 -17.15 6.01
C ARG A 128 -2.79 -17.45 4.89
N ASN A 129 -3.18 -17.24 3.63
CA ASN A 129 -2.32 -17.48 2.48
C ASN A 129 -1.17 -16.47 2.43
N GLU A 130 -1.39 -15.20 2.77
CA GLU A 130 -0.30 -14.20 2.83
C GLU A 130 0.79 -14.63 3.82
N TYR A 131 0.42 -15.04 5.04
CA TYR A 131 1.38 -15.55 6.02
C TYR A 131 2.06 -16.85 5.57
N ALA A 132 1.32 -17.77 4.95
CA ALA A 132 1.89 -19.00 4.42
C ALA A 132 2.89 -18.73 3.27
N ALA A 133 2.61 -17.74 2.44
CA ALA A 133 3.48 -17.34 1.34
C ALA A 133 4.77 -16.71 1.86
N ILE A 134 4.67 -15.78 2.84
CA ILE A 134 5.84 -15.22 3.54
C ILE A 134 6.67 -16.34 4.18
N PHE A 135 6.04 -17.25 4.94
CA PHE A 135 6.72 -18.40 5.56
C PHE A 135 7.46 -19.26 4.53
N SER A 136 6.83 -19.54 3.39
CA SER A 136 7.43 -20.32 2.32
C SER A 136 8.66 -19.62 1.73
N VAL A 137 8.62 -18.29 1.57
CA VAL A 137 9.77 -17.54 1.06
C VAL A 137 10.90 -17.47 2.09
N LEU A 138 10.59 -17.27 3.37
CA LEU A 138 11.58 -17.28 4.45
C LEU A 138 12.39 -18.60 4.47
N THR A 139 11.69 -19.73 4.37
CA THR A 139 12.32 -21.06 4.42
C THR A 139 13.04 -21.45 3.13
N ARG A 140 12.49 -21.10 1.96
CA ARG A 140 13.04 -21.54 0.67
C ARG A 140 14.06 -20.59 0.06
N HIS A 141 13.95 -19.29 0.31
CA HIS A 141 14.80 -18.26 -0.32
C HIS A 141 15.75 -17.58 0.67
N HIS A 142 15.33 -17.35 1.93
CA HIS A 142 16.17 -16.70 2.94
C HIS A 142 16.85 -17.67 3.92
N GLY A 143 16.77 -18.98 3.65
CA GLY A 143 17.44 -20.03 4.41
C GLY A 143 17.04 -20.10 5.89
N ARG A 144 15.89 -19.55 6.26
CA ARG A 144 15.41 -19.59 7.66
C ARG A 144 14.94 -21.00 8.01
N THR A 145 15.18 -21.42 9.25
CA THR A 145 14.54 -22.65 9.74
C THR A 145 13.02 -22.46 9.87
N PRO A 146 12.23 -23.54 9.89
CA PRO A 146 10.79 -23.44 10.16
C PRO A 146 10.47 -22.68 11.46
N GLU A 147 11.29 -22.83 12.50
CA GLU A 147 11.14 -22.16 13.79
C GLU A 147 11.39 -20.65 13.67
N GLU A 148 12.48 -20.25 13.03
CA GLU A 148 12.79 -18.83 12.77
C GLU A 148 11.69 -18.18 11.91
N ALA A 149 11.27 -18.85 10.84
CA ALA A 149 10.21 -18.37 9.97
C ALA A 149 8.88 -18.23 10.71
N THR A 150 8.57 -19.15 11.62
CA THR A 150 7.38 -19.08 12.47
C THR A 150 7.43 -17.87 13.39
N GLU A 151 8.58 -17.57 13.99
CA GLU A 151 8.71 -16.43 14.90
C GLU A 151 8.60 -15.09 14.15
N ILE A 152 9.20 -14.98 12.96
CA ILE A 152 9.04 -13.80 12.10
C ILE A 152 7.57 -13.58 11.74
N VAL A 153 6.88 -14.62 11.25
CA VAL A 153 5.45 -14.56 10.91
C VAL A 153 4.59 -14.22 12.12
N ARG A 154 4.92 -14.76 13.29
CA ARG A 154 4.25 -14.43 14.55
C ARG A 154 4.43 -12.96 14.91
N GLY A 155 5.64 -12.41 14.78
CA GLY A 155 5.93 -10.99 15.02
C GLY A 155 5.12 -10.07 14.12
N LEU A 156 5.01 -10.40 12.83
CA LEU A 156 4.17 -9.67 11.88
C LEU A 156 2.69 -9.66 12.31
N ASN A 157 2.15 -10.81 12.71
CA ASN A 157 0.78 -10.93 13.19
C ASN A 157 0.54 -10.19 14.51
N GLN A 158 1.50 -10.26 15.44
CA GLN A 158 1.45 -9.51 16.69
C GLN A 158 1.48 -8.00 16.45
N THR A 159 2.24 -7.53 15.46
CA THR A 159 2.26 -6.11 15.07
C THR A 159 0.87 -5.68 14.60
N GLY A 160 0.23 -6.44 13.70
CA GLY A 160 -1.15 -6.16 13.30
C GLY A 160 -2.14 -6.12 14.47
N PHE A 161 -1.96 -6.99 15.46
CA PHE A 161 -2.76 -6.96 16.69
C PHE A 161 -2.49 -5.69 17.52
N SER A 162 -1.23 -5.33 17.75
CA SER A 162 -0.85 -4.20 18.61
C SER A 162 -1.28 -2.85 18.06
N PHE A 163 -1.30 -2.69 16.74
CA PHE A 163 -1.60 -1.42 16.07
C PHE A 163 -3.01 -1.33 15.49
N ARG A 164 -3.91 -2.24 15.88
CA ARG A 164 -5.33 -2.17 15.50
C ARG A 164 -6.01 -0.94 16.10
N PHE A 165 -7.01 -0.42 15.42
CA PHE A 165 -7.84 0.68 15.95
C PHE A 165 -8.93 0.23 16.94
N ARG A 166 -9.06 -1.09 17.19
CA ARG A 166 -10.03 -1.61 18.17
C ARG A 166 -9.48 -1.55 19.60
N PRO A 167 -10.21 -0.96 20.57
CA PRO A 167 -9.79 -0.89 21.97
C PRO A 167 -9.44 -2.26 22.56
N LEU A 168 -8.42 -2.31 23.42
CA LEU A 168 -7.99 -3.54 24.11
C LEU A 168 -9.11 -4.15 24.98
N ALA A 169 -9.98 -3.32 25.55
CA ALA A 169 -11.08 -3.73 26.41
C ALA A 169 -12.18 -4.55 25.71
N GLU A 170 -12.25 -4.50 24.38
CA GLU A 170 -13.26 -5.20 23.57
C GLU A 170 -12.71 -6.43 22.83
N ALA A 171 -11.46 -6.81 23.09
CA ALA A 171 -10.87 -7.99 22.47
C ALA A 171 -11.40 -9.26 23.15
N PRO A 172 -12.00 -10.22 22.40
CA PRO A 172 -12.39 -11.49 22.98
C PRO A 172 -11.16 -12.19 23.58
N PRO A 173 -11.32 -12.96 24.68
CA PRO A 173 -10.21 -13.69 25.28
C PRO A 173 -9.56 -14.62 24.26
N ARG A 174 -8.22 -14.69 24.28
CA ARG A 174 -7.45 -15.58 23.40
C ARG A 174 -7.99 -17.01 23.55
N ARG A 175 -8.52 -17.59 22.47
CA ARG A 175 -8.65 -19.04 22.37
C ARG A 175 -7.25 -19.57 22.10
N LEU A 176 -6.64 -20.18 23.12
CA LEU A 176 -5.44 -21.01 23.00
C LEU A 176 -5.77 -22.24 22.15
#